data_AF-A0A8S3HRR2-F1
#
_entry.id   AF-A0A8S3HRR2-F1
#
_cell.length_a   1.000
_cell.length_b   1.000
_cell.length_c   1.000
_cell.angle_alpha   90.00
_cell.angle_beta   90.00
_cell.angle_gamma   90.00
#
_symmetry.space_group_name_H-M   'P 1'
#
loop_
_entity.id
_entity.type
_entity.pdbx_description
1 polymer ?
#
loop_
_entity_poly.entity_id
_entity_poly.type
_entity_poly.pdbx_seq_one_letter_code
_entity_poly.pdbx_strand_id
1 'polypeptide(L)' 'IPHDSYLFSLLSYITDPDLPTGLEQKNVIIQRDRFGYGLTVSGDNPVYVLSVREGGAAHRAGININDQIIKVKKALII' A
#
# COMPACT_ATOMS: atom_id res chain seq x y z
N ILE A 1 -20.78 -5.18 -7.07
CA ILE A 1 -20.17 -4.97 -5.74
C ILE A 1 -18.69 -5.31 -5.88
N PRO A 2 -17.72 -4.42 -5.62
CA PRO A 2 -16.32 -4.73 -5.82
C PRO A 2 -15.86 -5.66 -4.68
N HIS A 3 -16.01 -6.97 -4.87
CA HIS A 3 -15.70 -8.00 -3.87
C HIS A 3 -14.19 -8.18 -3.59
N ASP A 4 -13.33 -7.52 -4.38
CA ASP A 4 -11.87 -7.63 -4.34
C ASP A 4 -11.22 -6.32 -3.84
N SER A 5 -11.64 -5.85 -2.66
CA SER A 5 -10.98 -4.73 -1.98
C SER A 5 -10.20 -5.26 -0.78
N TYR A 6 -8.99 -4.74 -0.57
CA TYR A 6 -8.14 -5.10 0.56
C TYR A 6 -7.66 -3.84 1.28
N LEU A 7 -7.69 -3.88 2.61
CA LEU A 7 -7.08 -2.88 3.46
C LEU A 7 -5.62 -3.28 3.74
N PHE A 8 -4.70 -2.41 3.34
CA PHE A 8 -3.27 -2.52 3.61
C PHE A 8 -2.89 -1.57 4.73
N SER A 9 -2.32 -2.11 5.81
CA SER A 9 -1.62 -1.34 6.83
C SER A 9 -0.14 -1.30 6.46
N LEU A 10 0.36 -0.09 6.22
CA LEU A 10 1.69 0.18 5.71
C LEU A 10 2.45 1.03 6.72
N LEU A 11 3.76 0.82 6.80
CA LEU A 11 4.69 1.71 7.48
C LEU A 11 5.50 2.44 6.40
N SER A 12 5.38 3.76 6.37
CA SER A 12 6.07 4.63 5.44
C SER A 12 7.13 5.44 6.18
N TYR A 13 8.28 5.63 5.55
CA TYR A 13 9.27 6.60 6.03
C TYR A 13 8.80 8.01 5.66
N ILE A 14 8.58 8.84 6.66
CA ILE A 14 8.32 10.27 6.47
C ILE A 14 9.65 10.92 6.12
N THR A 15 9.73 11.50 4.93
CA THR A 15 10.85 12.35 4.52
C THR A 15 10.37 13.80 4.60
N ASP A 16 10.26 14.30 5.83
CA ASP A 16 9.93 15.70 6.07
C ASP A 16 11.24 16.45 6.35
N PRO A 17 11.56 17.54 5.61
CA PRO A 17 12.77 18.31 5.85
C PRO A 17 12.83 18.92 7.26
N ASP A 18 11.68 19.15 7.90
CA ASP A 18 11.55 19.72 9.25
C ASP A 18 11.41 18.64 10.34
N LEU A 19 11.15 17.38 9.97
CA LEU A 19 11.14 16.23 10.87
C LEU A 19 12.01 15.09 10.28
N PRO A 20 13.31 15.06 10.59
CA PRO A 20 14.31 14.38 9.76
C PRO A 20 14.20 12.85 9.71
N THR A 21 13.40 12.22 10.56
CA THR A 21 13.10 10.78 10.49
C THR A 21 11.88 10.44 11.33
N GLY A 22 10.77 10.09 10.68
CA GLY A 22 9.58 9.54 11.32
C GLY A 22 9.07 8.32 10.57
N LEU A 23 8.46 7.39 11.30
CA LEU A 23 7.71 6.28 10.70
C LEU A 23 6.22 6.60 10.85
N GLU A 24 5.51 6.71 9.73
CA GLU A 24 4.07 6.87 9.73
C GLU A 24 3.41 5.52 9.42
N GLN A 25 2.48 5.10 10.26
CA GLN A 25 1.61 3.99 9.94
C GLN A 25 0.35 4.51 9.25
N LYS A 26 0.13 4.10 7.99
CA LYS A 26 -1.06 4.43 7.21
C LYS A 26 -1.90 3.21 6.87
N ASN A 27 -3.20 3.41 6.72
CA ASN A 27 -4.16 2.37 6.35
C ASN A 27 -4.85 2.78 5.05
N VAL A 28 -4.69 1.98 4.00
CA VAL A 28 -5.22 2.31 2.67
C VAL A 28 -6.03 1.16 2.11
N ILE A 29 -7.17 1.46 1.51
CA ILE A 29 -8.01 0.47 0.83
C ILE A 29 -7.63 0.49 -0.65
N ILE A 30 -7.16 -0.64 -1.17
CA ILE A 30 -6.95 -0.81 -2.60
C ILE A 30 -8.10 -1.63 -3.16
N GLN A 31 -8.80 -1.04 -4.12
CA GLN A 31 -9.78 -1.75 -4.93
C GLN A 31 -9.12 -2.29 -6.19
N ARG A 32 -9.26 -3.58 -6.42
CA ARG A 32 -8.72 -4.22 -7.62
C ARG A 32 -9.32 -3.61 -8.90
N ASP A 33 -8.47 -3.27 -9.86
CA ASP A 33 -8.89 -2.90 -11.21
C ASP A 33 -8.78 -4.07 -12.20
N ARG A 34 -9.15 -3.86 -13.47
CA ARG A 34 -9.10 -4.90 -14.51
C ARG A 34 -7.71 -5.52 -14.72
N PHE A 35 -6.66 -4.86 -14.27
CA PHE A 35 -5.28 -5.32 -14.34
C PHE A 35 -4.70 -5.72 -12.96
N GLY A 36 -5.53 -5.79 -11.91
CA GLY A 36 -5.12 -6.16 -10.55
C GLY A 36 -4.98 -4.98 -9.59
N TYR A 37 -4.12 -5.12 -8.58
CA TYR A 37 -3.91 -4.08 -7.55
C TYR A 37 -2.87 -3.02 -7.96
N GLY A 38 -2.08 -3.28 -9.00
CA GLY A 38 -1.08 -2.34 -9.50
C GLY A 38 0.12 -2.13 -8.57
N LEU A 39 0.47 -3.13 -7.75
CA LEU A 39 1.70 -3.15 -6.98
C LEU A 39 2.34 -4.55 -6.99
N THR A 40 3.64 -4.61 -6.75
CA THR A 40 4.39 -5.85 -6.52
C THR A 40 5.04 -5.78 -5.14
N VAL A 41 5.04 -6.89 -4.42
CA VAL A 41 5.63 -7.01 -3.09
C VAL A 41 6.83 -7.96 -3.13
N SER A 42 7.77 -7.75 -2.21
CA SER A 42 8.94 -8.61 -2.04
C SER A 42 9.30 -8.75 -0.57
N GLY A 43 9.83 -9.91 -0.19
CA GLY A 43 10.21 -10.26 1.19
C GLY A 43 9.17 -11.13 1.88
N ASP A 44 9.62 -11.92 2.85
CA ASP A 44 8.78 -12.84 3.63
C ASP A 44 8.52 -12.32 5.05
N ASN A 45 9.51 -11.67 5.67
CA ASN A 45 9.38 -10.90 6.91
C ASN A 45 10.65 -10.08 7.15
N PRO A 46 10.65 -8.74 6.97
CA PRO A 46 9.52 -7.89 6.55
C PRO A 46 9.21 -7.94 5.03
N VAL A 47 7.96 -7.64 4.68
CA VAL A 47 7.47 -7.53 3.29
C VAL A 47 7.45 -6.05 2.89
N TYR A 48 7.98 -5.72 1.71
CA TYR A 48 8.04 -4.37 1.18
C TYR A 48 7.36 -4.25 -0.18
N VAL A 49 6.85 -3.05 -0.47
CA VAL A 49 6.40 -2.69 -1.82
C VAL A 49 7.61 -2.48 -2.71
N LEU A 50 7.79 -3.38 -3.67
CA LEU A 50 8.91 -3.37 -4.62
C LEU A 50 8.64 -2.41 -5.78
N SER A 51 7.40 -2.38 -6.29
CA SER A 51 7.02 -1.48 -7.38
C SER A 51 5.54 -1.13 -7.31
N VAL A 52 5.21 0.05 -7.83
CA VAL A 52 3.84 0.54 -7.96
C VAL A 52 3.65 0.97 -9.41
N ARG A 53 2.61 0.44 -10.06
CA ARG A 53 2.28 0.81 -11.43
C ARG A 53 1.66 2.20 -11.45
N GLU A 54 2.28 3.12 -12.18
CA GLU A 54 1.75 4.46 -12.40
C GLU A 54 0.31 4.42 -12.91
N GLY A 55 -0.53 5.27 -12.33
CA GLY A 55 -1.96 5.33 -12.63
C GLY A 55 -2.77 4.09 -12.23
N GLY A 56 -2.17 3.07 -11.62
CA GLY A 56 -2.84 1.85 -11.13
C GLY A 56 -3.59 2.04 -9.80
N ALA A 57 -4.28 1.00 -9.33
CA ALA A 57 -5.06 1.07 -8.09
C ALA A 57 -4.21 1.44 -6.86
N ALA A 58 -3.05 0.83 -6.66
CA ALA A 58 -2.14 1.16 -5.57
C ALA A 58 -1.58 2.59 -5.65
N HIS A 59 -1.24 3.06 -6.85
CA HIS A 59 -0.80 4.45 -7.07
C HIS A 59 -1.89 5.44 -6.66
N ARG A 60 -3.14 5.20 -7.10
CA ARG A 60 -4.30 6.02 -6.71
C ARG A 60 -4.61 5.96 -5.21
N ALA A 61 -4.25 4.86 -4.55
CA ALA A 61 -4.40 4.70 -3.10
C ALA A 61 -3.26 5.34 -2.29
N GLY A 62 -2.24 5.92 -2.93
CA GLY A 62 -1.13 6.59 -2.25
C GLY A 62 -0.08 5.63 -1.67
N ILE A 63 0.06 4.44 -2.25
CA ILE A 63 1.14 3.51 -1.90
C ILE A 63 2.42 3.92 -2.62
N ASN A 64 3.51 3.94 -1.87
CA ASN A 64 4.83 4.27 -2.37
C ASN A 64 5.76 3.06 -2.37
N ILE A 65 6.78 3.10 -3.22
CA ILE A 65 7.87 2.13 -3.20
C ILE A 65 8.59 2.24 -1.85
N ASN A 66 9.06 1.11 -1.32
CA ASN A 66 9.67 0.96 0.01
C ASN A 66 8.71 1.08 1.20
N ASP A 67 7.40 1.29 0.98
CA ASP A 67 6.43 1.10 2.06
C ASP A 67 6.50 -0.35 2.56
N GLN A 68 6.57 -0.52 3.88
CA GLN A 68 6.57 -1.84 4.50
C GLN A 68 5.14 -2.27 4.75
N ILE A 69 4.76 -3.47 4.29
CA ILE A 69 3.44 -4.03 4.57
C ILE A 69 3.47 -4.71 5.93
N ILE A 70 2.69 -4.17 6.86
CA ILE A 70 2.59 -4.68 8.23
C ILE A 70 1.39 -5.62 8.36
N LYS A 71 0.31 -5.33 7.63
CA LYS A 71 -0.93 -6.12 7.70
C LYS A 71 -1.77 -5.97 6.45
N VAL A 72 -2.41 -7.05 6.04
CA VAL A 72 -3.42 -7.03 4.98
C VAL A 72 -4.71 -7.64 5.52
N LYS A 73 -5.84 -7.00 5.25
CA LYS A 73 -7.18 -7.50 5.61
C LYS A 73 -8.10 -7.41 4.39
N LYS A 74 -9.01 -8.36 4.24
CA LYS A 74 -10.08 -8.23 3.25
C LYS A 74 -11.02 -7.10 3.68
N ALA A 75 -11.27 -6.15 2.78
CA ALA A 75 -12.21 -5.05 3.02
C ALA A 75 -13.55 -5.41 2.35
N LEU A 76 -14.60 -5.55 3.15
CA LEU A 76 -15.96 -5.68 2.64
C LEU A 76 -16.54 -4.27 2.53
N ILE A 77 -16.68 -3.76 1.30
CA ILE A 77 -17.43 -2.53 1.05
C ILE A 77 -18.82 -2.97 0.62
N ILE A 78 -19.78 -2.78 1.53
CA ILE A 78 -21.21 -3.06 1.34
C ILE A 78 -21.92 -1.89 0.67
#